data_AF-A0A383VT76-F1
#
_entry.id   AF-A0A383VT76-F1
#
_cell.length_a   1.000
_cell.length_b   1.000
_cell.length_c   1.000
_cell.angle_alpha   90.00
_cell.angle_beta   90.00
_cell.angle_gamma   90.00
#
_symmetry.space_group_name_H-M   'P 1'
#
loop_
_entity.id
_entity.type
_entity.pdbx_description
1 polymer ?
#
loop_
_entity_poly.entity_id
_entity_poly.type
_entity_poly.pdbx_seq_one_letter_code
_entity_poly.pdbx_strand_id
1 'polypeptide(L)'
;MSSLDKVFKEYPVKKLYKDLMMLARFMGRRQGNEATLVGQVREQFRMNMHETDEAKIRDQKEAAMRALSNVYFQEAERLARKKR
;
A
#
# COMPACT_ATOMS: atom_id res chain seq x y z
N MET A 1 -2.86 18.05 15.15
CA MET A 1 -2.71 16.86 14.29
C MET A 1 -4.09 16.28 14.08
N SER A 2 -4.51 16.14 12.82
CA SER A 2 -5.72 15.40 12.45
C SER A 2 -5.60 13.95 12.92
N SER A 3 -6.72 13.29 13.23
CA SER A 3 -6.72 11.85 13.57
C SER A 3 -6.04 11.00 12.49
N LEU A 4 -6.09 11.43 11.24
CA LEU A 4 -5.40 10.78 10.11
C LEU A 4 -3.88 10.92 10.19
N ASP A 5 -3.36 12.10 10.58
CA ASP A 5 -1.91 12.33 10.73
C ASP A 5 -1.31 11.39 11.78
N LYS A 6 -2.09 11.10 12.84
CA LYS A 6 -1.68 10.18 13.90
C LYS A 6 -1.58 8.75 13.39
N VAL A 7 -2.58 8.28 12.62
CA VAL A 7 -2.54 6.96 11.97
C VAL A 7 -1.34 6.85 11.04
N PHE A 8 -1.09 7.86 10.21
CA PHE A 8 0.02 7.86 9.25
C PHE A 8 1.39 7.88 9.94
N LYS A 9 1.53 8.63 11.03
CA LYS A 9 2.75 8.65 11.84
C LYS A 9 2.99 7.29 12.51
N GLU A 10 1.96 6.71 13.12
CA GLU A 10 2.05 5.49 13.93
C GLU A 10 2.10 4.20 13.09
N TYR A 11 1.70 4.23 11.81
CA TYR A 11 1.71 3.03 10.98
C TYR A 11 3.15 2.54 10.70
N PRO A 12 3.54 1.33 11.13
CA PRO A 12 4.91 0.86 10.94
C PRO A 12 5.22 0.61 9.46
N VAL A 13 6.35 1.13 8.97
CA VAL A 13 6.81 0.95 7.58
C VAL A 13 6.89 -0.54 7.19
N LYS A 14 7.35 -1.39 8.13
CA LYS A 14 7.41 -2.85 7.94
C LYS A 14 6.03 -3.48 7.73
N LYS A 15 4.99 -2.96 8.39
CA LYS A 15 3.61 -3.43 8.20
C LYS A 15 3.09 -2.98 6.85
N LEU A 16 3.31 -1.72 6.48
CA LEU A 16 2.92 -1.17 5.17
C LEU A 16 3.53 -1.96 4.02
N TYR A 17 4.81 -2.31 4.11
CA TYR A 17 5.47 -3.18 3.15
C TYR A 17 4.76 -4.53 3.01
N LYS A 18 4.47 -5.22 4.12
CA LYS A 18 3.79 -6.53 4.09
C LYS A 18 2.40 -6.44 3.46
N ASP A 19 1.63 -5.41 3.79
CA ASP A 19 0.28 -5.23 3.28
C ASP A 19 0.28 -4.93 1.77
N LEU A 20 1.20 -4.07 1.31
CA LEU A 20 1.39 -3.80 -0.12
C LEU A 20 1.87 -5.03 -0.88
N MET A 21 2.76 -5.83 -0.29
CA MET A 21 3.21 -7.08 -0.89
C MET A 21 2.06 -8.09 -1.02
N MET A 22 1.19 -8.20 -0.01
CA MET A 22 0.00 -9.04 -0.10
C MET A 22 -0.93 -8.57 -1.21
N LEU A 23 -1.15 -7.25 -1.31
CA LEU A 23 -1.99 -6.64 -2.33
C LEU A 23 -1.43 -6.86 -3.74
N ALA A 24 -0.14 -6.59 -3.95
CA ALA A 24 0.53 -6.77 -5.23
C ALA A 24 0.43 -8.23 -5.71
N ARG A 25 0.57 -9.20 -4.79
CA ARG A 25 0.38 -10.61 -5.10
C ARG A 25 -1.07 -10.94 -5.47
N PHE A 26 -2.04 -10.43 -4.72
CA PHE A 26 -3.46 -10.63 -4.99
C PHE A 26 -3.87 -10.08 -6.36
N MET A 27 -3.55 -8.80 -6.62
CA MET A 27 -3.84 -8.13 -7.88
C MET A 27 -3.09 -8.79 -9.03
N GLY A 28 -1.83 -9.12 -8.80
CA GLY A 28 -0.94 -9.70 -9.78
C GLY A 28 -1.36 -11.07 -10.25
N ARG A 29 -1.83 -11.94 -9.35
CA ARG A 29 -2.41 -13.24 -9.72
C ARG A 29 -3.66 -13.09 -10.56
N ARG A 30 -4.50 -12.08 -10.26
CA ARG A 30 -5.73 -11.82 -11.01
C ARG A 30 -5.46 -11.25 -12.40
N GLN A 31 -4.37 -10.49 -12.58
CA GLN A 31 -4.00 -9.86 -13.85
C GLN A 31 -2.94 -10.63 -14.66
N GLY A 32 -2.33 -11.67 -14.09
CA GLY A 32 -1.24 -12.42 -14.73
C GLY A 32 0.13 -11.74 -14.69
N ASN A 33 0.34 -10.75 -13.81
CA ASN A 33 1.56 -9.94 -13.73
C ASN A 33 2.14 -9.83 -12.29
N GLU A 34 1.95 -10.86 -11.46
CA GLU A 34 2.40 -10.90 -10.05
C GLU A 34 3.88 -10.53 -9.86
N ALA A 35 4.77 -11.13 -10.65
CA ALA A 35 6.20 -10.87 -10.52
C ALA A 35 6.53 -9.37 -10.73
N THR A 36 5.86 -8.73 -11.69
CA THR A 36 6.05 -7.30 -11.99
C THR A 36 5.59 -6.42 -10.84
N LEU A 37 4.35 -6.61 -10.35
CA LEU A 37 3.81 -5.78 -9.27
C LEU A 37 4.60 -5.95 -7.96
N VAL A 38 4.97 -7.20 -7.64
CA VAL A 38 5.82 -7.48 -6.47
C VAL A 38 7.20 -6.85 -6.64
N GLY A 39 7.78 -6.92 -7.84
CA GLY A 39 9.06 -6.27 -8.16
C GLY A 39 9.01 -4.76 -7.94
N GLN A 40 7.95 -4.10 -8.42
CA GLN A 40 7.76 -2.66 -8.26
C GLN A 40 7.65 -2.24 -6.79
N VAL A 41 6.88 -2.96 -5.96
CA VAL A 41 6.79 -2.66 -4.52
C VAL A 41 8.15 -2.82 -3.86
N ARG A 42 8.89 -3.89 -4.16
CA ARG A 42 10.24 -4.11 -3.63
C ARG A 42 11.20 -2.99 -4.04
N GLU A 43 11.17 -2.59 -5.31
CA GLU A 43 12.02 -1.53 -5.84
C GLU A 43 11.80 -0.21 -5.11
N GLN A 44 10.53 0.20 -4.97
CA GLN A 44 10.18 1.45 -4.29
C GLN A 44 10.66 1.49 -2.84
N PHE A 45 10.53 0.39 -2.10
CA PHE A 45 11.03 0.33 -0.73
C PHE A 45 12.57 0.31 -0.65
N ARG A 46 13.25 -0.33 -1.62
CA ARG A 46 14.71 -0.36 -1.66
C ARG A 46 15.29 1.01 -1.98
N MET A 47 14.72 1.71 -2.96
CA MET A 47 15.15 3.06 -3.37
C MET A 47 15.06 4.07 -2.24
N ASN A 48 14.12 3.89 -1.30
CA ASN A 48 13.89 4.79 -0.16
C ASN A 48 14.38 4.21 1.18
N MET A 49 15.16 3.12 1.17
CA MET A 49 15.59 2.41 2.39
C MET A 49 16.45 3.26 3.34
N HIS A 50 17.15 4.24 2.80
CA HIS A 50 18.02 5.17 3.54
C HIS A 50 17.47 6.58 3.57
N GLU A 51 16.19 6.78 3.25
CA GLU A 51 15.57 8.08 3.35
C GLU A 51 15.54 8.53 4.81
N THR A 52 15.91 9.79 5.06
CA THR A 52 15.95 10.40 6.39
C THR A 52 15.08 11.65 6.48
N ASP A 53 14.62 12.19 5.35
CA ASP A 53 13.67 13.30 5.33
C ASP A 53 12.29 12.83 5.82
N GLU A 54 11.92 13.26 7.03
CA GLU A 54 10.67 12.90 7.68
C GLU A 54 9.43 13.32 6.87
N ALA A 55 9.49 14.47 6.18
CA ALA A 55 8.38 14.96 5.36
C ALA A 55 8.19 14.04 4.15
N LYS A 56 9.29 13.71 3.46
CA LYS A 56 9.26 12.78 2.33
C LYS A 56 8.79 11.38 2.73
N ILE A 57 9.26 10.85 3.86
CA ILE A 57 8.81 9.55 4.38
C ILE A 57 7.30 9.59 4.65
N ARG A 58 6.81 10.66 5.29
CA ARG A 58 5.38 10.81 5.57
C ARG A 58 4.58 10.82 4.27
N ASP A 59 4.96 11.64 3.30
CA ASP A 59 4.20 11.78 2.05
C ASP A 59 4.18 10.47 1.24
N GLN A 60 5.29 9.73 1.22
CA GLN A 60 5.36 8.39 0.62
C GLN A 60 4.47 7.38 1.34
N LYS A 61 4.50 7.38 2.68
CA LYS A 61 3.64 6.54 3.51
C LYS A 61 2.16 6.83 3.24
N GLU A 62 1.78 8.11 3.19
CA GLU A 62 0.41 8.52 2.89
C GLU A 62 -0.04 8.08 1.51
N ALA A 63 0.79 8.29 0.47
CA ALA A 63 0.48 7.85 -0.89
C ALA A 63 0.25 6.33 -0.96
N ALA A 64 1.14 5.56 -0.33
CA ALA A 64 1.04 4.11 -0.23
C ALA A 64 -0.22 3.63 0.51
N MET A 65 -0.56 4.27 1.64
CA MET A 65 -1.77 3.93 2.40
C MET A 65 -3.05 4.29 1.64
N ARG A 66 -3.09 5.44 0.95
CA ARG A 66 -4.21 5.80 0.07
C ARG A 66 -4.41 4.76 -1.04
N ALA A 67 -3.33 4.32 -1.69
CA ALA A 67 -3.40 3.28 -2.71
C ALA A 67 -3.96 1.96 -2.16
N LEU A 68 -3.47 1.54 -0.99
CA LEU A 68 -3.94 0.33 -0.30
C LEU A 68 -5.44 0.42 0.04
N SER A 69 -5.86 1.53 0.65
CA SER A 69 -7.27 1.77 1.00
C SER A 69 -8.18 1.75 -0.23
N ASN A 70 -7.78 2.43 -1.31
CA ASN A 70 -8.58 2.48 -2.54
C ASN A 70 -8.87 1.09 -3.10
N VAL A 71 -7.87 0.20 -3.12
CA VAL A 71 -8.08 -1.17 -3.61
C VAL A 71 -8.98 -1.97 -2.67
N TYR A 72 -8.80 -1.84 -1.35
CA TYR A 72 -9.70 -2.52 -0.40
C TYR A 72 -11.15 -2.05 -0.53
N PHE A 73 -11.40 -0.75 -0.71
CA PHE A 73 -12.74 -0.23 -0.94
C PHE A 73 -13.35 -0.77 -2.25
N GLN A 74 -12.60 -0.74 -3.35
CA GLN A 74 -13.07 -1.30 -4.63
C GLN A 74 -13.40 -2.78 -4.53
N GLU A 75 -12.59 -3.56 -3.82
CA GLU A 75 -12.86 -4.99 -3.61
C GLU A 75 -14.05 -5.22 -2.68
N ALA A 76 -14.22 -4.42 -1.64
CA ALA A 76 -15.39 -4.48 -0.76
C ALA A 76 -16.69 -4.19 -1.54
N GLU A 77 -16.68 -3.16 -2.40
CA GLU A 77 -17.81 -2.84 -3.28
C GLU A 77 -18.09 -3.97 -4.27
N ARG A 78 -17.05 -4.55 -4.89
CA ARG A 78 -17.19 -5.67 -5.82
C ARG A 78 -17.82 -6.89 -5.15
N LEU A 79 -17.40 -7.21 -3.92
CA LEU A 79 -17.96 -8.32 -3.13
C LEU A 79 -19.41 -8.04 -2.71
N ALA A 80 -19.71 -6.82 -2.28
CA ALA A 80 -21.07 -6.41 -1.93
C ALA A 80 -22.03 -6.50 -3.12
N ARG A 81 -21.58 -6.10 -4.33
CA ARG A 81 -22.36 -6.24 -5.57
C ARG A 81 -22.60 -7.70 -5.96
N LYS A 82 -21.61 -8.58 -5.79
CA LYS A 82 -21.75 -10.02 -6.11
C LYS A 82 -22.72 -10.77 -5.17
N LYS A 83 -22.98 -10.22 -3.98
CA LYS A 83 -23.87 -10.81 -2.97
C LYS A 83 -25.35 -10.38 -3.14
N ARG A 84 -25.63 -9.42 -4.03
CA ARG A 84 -26.98 -8.99 -4.42
C ARG A 84 -27.38 -9.75 -5.69
#